data_AF-A0A956YQV2-F1
#
_entry.id   AF-A0A956YQV2-F1
#
_cell.length_a   1.000
_cell.length_b   1.000
_cell.length_c   1.000
_cell.angle_alpha   90.00
_cell.angle_beta   90.00
_cell.angle_gamma   90.00
#
_symmetry.space_group_name_H-M   'P 1'
#
loop_
_entity.id
_entity.type
_entity.pdbx_description
1 polymer ?
#
loop_
_entity_poly.entity_id
_entity_poly.type
_entity_poly.pdbx_seq_one_letter_code
_entity_poly.pdbx_strand_id
1 'polypeptide(L)'
;RNFRAIGGISRGGFWAFSIALRHPDLFGIVGGHSAFFDPDNAPSANNPLDLALDTAFLTEANLRMYLDNAAADYVGPNLELFSSRLSARGIPHTYIINPVGDHNDDYWRAHLSEYLTFYGRDWPRDAGSLPSCEASG
;
A
#
# COMPACT_ATOMS: atom_id res chain seq x y z
N ARG A 1 3.74 -10.65 10.96
CA ARG A 1 2.85 -9.58 10.45
C ARG A 1 3.42 -8.18 10.61
N ASN A 2 3.65 -7.66 11.84
CA ASN A 2 3.95 -6.23 12.07
C ASN A 2 5.19 -5.70 11.33
N PHE A 3 6.12 -6.59 10.98
CA PHE A 3 7.35 -6.28 10.25
C PHE A 3 7.39 -6.84 8.83
N ARG A 4 6.25 -7.30 8.29
CA ARG A 4 6.15 -7.76 6.90
C ARG A 4 5.41 -6.71 6.09
N ALA A 5 6.11 -6.15 5.12
CA ALA A 5 5.60 -5.15 4.20
C ALA A 5 5.49 -5.72 2.78
N ILE A 6 4.53 -5.23 2.01
CA ILE A 6 4.46 -5.42 0.56
C ILE A 6 4.21 -4.07 -0.11
N GLY A 7 4.91 -3.80 -1.19
CA GLY A 7 4.88 -2.50 -1.84
C GLY A 7 5.03 -2.65 -3.34
N GLY A 8 4.52 -1.67 -4.09
CA GLY A 8 4.73 -1.63 -5.53
C GLY A 8 4.37 -0.29 -6.17
N ILE A 9 4.94 -0.07 -7.35
CA ILE A 9 4.65 1.05 -8.23
C ILE A 9 3.61 0.66 -9.29
N SER A 10 2.75 1.57 -9.74
CA SER A 10 1.83 1.34 -10.86
C SER A 10 1.00 0.04 -10.70
N ARG A 11 1.05 -0.88 -11.66
CA ARG A 11 0.41 -2.22 -11.54
C ARG A 11 0.95 -3.06 -10.39
N GLY A 12 2.22 -2.88 -9.99
CA GLY A 12 2.76 -3.51 -8.80
C GLY A 12 2.06 -3.02 -7.53
N GLY A 13 1.71 -1.73 -7.47
CA GLY A 13 0.92 -1.15 -6.38
C GLY A 13 -0.49 -1.72 -6.31
N PHE A 14 -1.13 -1.92 -7.47
CA PHE A 14 -2.41 -2.64 -7.56
C PHE A 14 -2.34 -4.01 -6.88
N TRP A 15 -1.37 -4.84 -7.28
CA TRP A 15 -1.25 -6.19 -6.75
C TRP A 15 -0.82 -6.21 -5.28
N ALA A 16 0.02 -5.28 -4.84
CA ALA A 16 0.40 -5.14 -3.44
C ALA A 16 -0.84 -4.94 -2.56
N PHE A 17 -1.75 -4.04 -2.94
CA PHE A 17 -3.02 -3.81 -2.24
C PHE A 17 -3.98 -4.99 -2.38
N SER A 18 -4.12 -5.56 -3.57
CA SER A 18 -4.96 -6.74 -3.80
C SER A 18 -4.58 -7.89 -2.85
N ILE A 19 -3.28 -8.12 -2.65
CA ILE A 19 -2.77 -9.16 -1.76
C ILE A 19 -2.93 -8.76 -0.29
N ALA A 20 -2.47 -7.57 0.11
CA ALA A 20 -2.45 -7.18 1.52
C ALA A 20 -3.86 -7.06 2.12
N LEU A 21 -4.84 -6.55 1.37
CA LEU A 21 -6.22 -6.41 1.84
C LEU A 21 -6.91 -7.78 2.04
N ARG A 22 -6.50 -8.81 1.29
CA ARG A 22 -7.00 -10.19 1.44
C ARG A 22 -6.22 -11.03 2.45
N HIS A 23 -5.01 -10.60 2.78
CA HIS A 23 -4.09 -11.31 3.67
C HIS A 23 -3.49 -10.39 4.76
N PRO A 24 -4.33 -9.70 5.56
CA PRO A 24 -3.84 -8.84 6.65
C PRO A 24 -3.17 -9.63 7.79
N ASP A 25 -3.37 -10.95 7.83
CA ASP A 25 -2.68 -11.88 8.72
C ASP A 25 -1.19 -12.01 8.35
N LEU A 26 -0.87 -11.90 7.06
CA LEU A 26 0.51 -11.98 6.56
C LEU A 26 1.21 -10.62 6.61
N PHE A 27 0.57 -9.58 6.08
CA PHE A 27 1.15 -8.25 5.90
C PHE A 27 0.59 -7.24 6.89
N GLY A 28 1.47 -6.55 7.61
CA GLY A 28 1.08 -5.45 8.50
C GLY A 28 1.20 -4.07 7.85
N ILE A 29 1.87 -4.01 6.69
CA ILE A 29 2.25 -2.77 6.02
C ILE A 29 2.06 -2.97 4.52
N VAL A 30 1.38 -2.02 3.86
CA VAL A 30 1.24 -2.00 2.40
C VAL A 30 1.51 -0.61 1.85
N GLY A 31 2.19 -0.55 0.70
CA GLY A 31 2.38 0.70 -0.03
C GLY A 31 2.07 0.57 -1.52
N GLY A 32 1.51 1.64 -2.09
CA GLY A 32 1.09 1.71 -3.48
C GLY A 32 1.41 3.07 -4.06
N HIS A 33 2.48 3.12 -4.84
CA HIS A 33 3.07 4.35 -5.37
C HIS A 33 2.61 4.51 -6.82
N SER A 34 1.84 5.55 -7.12
CA SER A 34 1.09 5.68 -8.38
C SER A 34 0.28 4.42 -8.72
N ALA A 35 -0.37 3.79 -7.73
CA ALA A 35 -1.01 2.49 -7.95
C ALA A 35 -2.14 2.56 -8.99
N PHE A 36 -2.10 1.71 -10.01
CA PHE A 36 -3.08 1.72 -11.10
C PHE A 36 -4.35 0.93 -10.69
N PHE A 37 -5.21 1.57 -9.90
CA PHE A 37 -6.47 1.00 -9.42
C PHE A 37 -7.58 1.03 -10.48
N ASP A 38 -7.45 0.22 -11.52
CA ASP A 38 -8.49 0.07 -12.53
C ASP A 38 -9.52 -1.02 -12.14
N PRO A 39 -10.83 -0.79 -12.29
CA PRO A 39 -11.87 -1.81 -12.09
C PRO A 39 -11.66 -3.08 -12.94
N ASP A 40 -11.08 -2.95 -14.13
CA ASP A 40 -10.91 -4.06 -15.08
C ASP A 40 -9.62 -4.86 -14.85
N ASN A 41 -8.74 -4.42 -13.93
CA ASN A 41 -7.49 -5.13 -13.64
C ASN A 41 -7.69 -6.47 -12.91
N ALA A 42 -8.80 -6.65 -12.19
CA ALA A 42 -9.15 -7.91 -11.55
C ALA A 42 -10.65 -7.99 -11.22
N PRO A 43 -11.21 -9.20 -11.07
CA PRO A 43 -12.55 -9.39 -10.51
C PRO A 43 -12.70 -8.73 -9.13
N SER A 44 -13.93 -8.37 -8.77
CA SER A 44 -14.25 -7.64 -7.53
C SER A 44 -13.61 -8.22 -6.27
N ALA A 45 -13.62 -9.55 -6.12
CA ALA A 45 -13.01 -10.24 -4.99
C ALA A 45 -11.49 -9.99 -4.82
N ASN A 46 -10.81 -9.51 -5.86
CA ASN A 46 -9.38 -9.24 -5.89
C ASN A 46 -9.07 -7.77 -6.19
N ASN A 47 -10.07 -6.94 -6.45
CA ASN A 47 -9.86 -5.55 -6.86
C ASN A 47 -9.73 -4.64 -5.63
N PRO A 48 -8.64 -3.87 -5.45
CA PRO A 48 -8.47 -2.97 -4.31
C PRO A 48 -9.63 -1.99 -4.12
N LEU A 49 -10.22 -1.48 -5.20
CA LEU A 49 -11.36 -0.56 -5.09
C LEU A 49 -12.51 -1.21 -4.34
N ASP A 50 -12.91 -2.41 -4.75
CA ASP A 50 -14.04 -3.13 -4.16
C ASP A 50 -13.70 -3.69 -2.79
N LEU A 51 -12.47 -4.17 -2.60
CA LEU A 51 -11.98 -4.62 -1.30
C LEU A 51 -12.01 -3.49 -0.26
N ALA A 52 -11.64 -2.27 -0.64
CA ALA A 52 -11.74 -1.10 0.23
C ALA A 52 -13.20 -0.75 0.58
N LEU A 53 -14.16 -1.04 -0.30
CA LEU A 53 -15.58 -0.81 -0.06
C LEU A 53 -16.18 -1.87 0.88
N ASP A 54 -15.97 -3.15 0.59
CA ASP A 54 -16.82 -4.23 1.11
C ASP A 54 -16.16 -5.13 2.16
N THR A 55 -14.83 -5.07 2.32
CA THR A 55 -14.12 -6.04 3.17
C THR A 55 -14.25 -5.69 4.65
N ALA A 56 -15.25 -6.28 5.33
CA ALA A 56 -15.64 -5.95 6.70
C ALA A 56 -14.49 -5.97 7.72
N PHE A 57 -13.60 -6.97 7.65
CA PHE A 57 -12.52 -7.14 8.64
C PHE A 57 -11.41 -6.07 8.56
N LEU A 58 -11.35 -5.25 7.50
CA LEU A 58 -10.28 -4.26 7.33
C LEU A 58 -10.22 -3.23 8.46
N THR A 59 -11.37 -2.88 9.06
CA THR A 59 -11.43 -1.94 10.18
C THR A 59 -10.68 -2.46 11.41
N GLU A 60 -10.62 -3.78 11.58
CA GLU A 60 -9.94 -4.44 12.71
C GLU A 60 -8.53 -4.95 12.34
N ALA A 61 -8.22 -5.04 11.04
CA ALA A 61 -6.96 -5.58 10.52
C ALA A 61 -5.72 -4.79 10.98
N ASN A 62 -5.88 -3.49 11.30
CA ASN A 62 -4.78 -2.57 11.62
C ASN A 62 -3.65 -2.66 10.58
N LEU A 63 -4.04 -2.69 9.31
CA LEU A 63 -3.12 -2.71 8.16
C LEU A 63 -2.68 -1.27 7.88
N ARG A 64 -1.37 -1.01 7.98
CA ARG A 64 -0.82 0.32 7.80
C ARG A 64 -0.58 0.58 6.31
N MET A 65 -1.28 1.55 5.74
CA MET A 65 -1.32 1.81 4.29
C MET A 65 -0.67 3.14 3.94
N TYR A 66 0.11 3.17 2.85
CA TYR A 66 0.62 4.39 2.24
C TYR A 66 0.37 4.39 0.74
N LEU A 67 -0.31 5.43 0.26
CA LEU A 67 -0.48 5.71 -1.15
C LEU A 67 0.08 7.09 -1.47
N ASP A 68 0.60 7.22 -2.68
CA ASP A 68 0.94 8.52 -3.24
C ASP A 68 0.81 8.52 -4.76
N ASN A 69 0.69 9.72 -5.32
CA ASN A 69 0.86 9.98 -6.75
C ASN A 69 1.24 11.45 -6.96
N ALA A 70 1.80 11.74 -8.13
CA ALA A 70 1.92 13.13 -8.57
C ALA A 70 0.56 13.70 -8.95
N ALA A 71 0.36 15.01 -8.78
CA ALA A 71 -0.86 15.72 -9.12
C ALA A 71 -1.23 15.62 -10.62
N ALA A 72 -0.23 15.42 -11.49
CA ALA A 72 -0.43 15.23 -12.93
C ALA A 72 -0.52 13.75 -13.35
N ASP A 73 -0.39 12.80 -12.42
CA ASP A 73 -0.46 11.37 -12.70
C ASP A 73 -1.90 10.96 -13.07
N TYR A 74 -2.07 10.34 -14.24
CA TYR A 74 -3.38 9.94 -14.75
C TYR A 74 -4.11 8.90 -13.87
N VAL A 75 -3.41 8.24 -12.95
CA VAL A 75 -4.01 7.25 -12.04
C VAL A 75 -4.71 7.87 -10.81
N GLY A 76 -4.51 9.18 -10.59
CA GLY A 76 -5.01 9.93 -9.43
C GLY A 76 -6.49 9.73 -9.11
N PRO A 77 -7.43 9.80 -10.07
CA PRO A 77 -8.86 9.67 -9.78
C PRO A 77 -9.24 8.37 -9.06
N ASN A 78 -8.62 7.24 -9.42
CA ASN A 78 -8.92 5.96 -8.78
C ASN A 78 -8.20 5.77 -7.43
N LEU A 79 -7.05 6.41 -7.23
CA LEU A 79 -6.39 6.50 -5.92
C LEU A 79 -7.22 7.34 -4.94
N GLU A 80 -7.76 8.48 -5.38
CA GLU A 80 -8.71 9.30 -4.62
C GLU A 80 -9.97 8.51 -4.28
N LEU A 81 -10.54 7.79 -5.25
CA LEU A 81 -11.69 6.92 -5.01
C LEU A 81 -11.37 5.87 -3.94
N PHE A 82 -10.24 5.18 -4.04
CA PHE A 82 -9.79 4.21 -3.02
C PHE A 82 -9.67 4.85 -1.63
N SER A 83 -8.98 5.99 -1.53
CA SER A 83 -8.82 6.75 -0.28
C SER A 83 -10.18 7.18 0.31
N SER A 84 -11.11 7.62 -0.53
CA SER A 84 -12.46 8.00 -0.11
C SER A 84 -13.25 6.82 0.48
N ARG A 85 -13.14 5.63 -0.12
CA ARG A 85 -13.79 4.39 0.35
C ARG A 85 -13.26 3.98 1.72
N LEU A 86 -11.94 4.04 1.93
CA LEU A 86 -11.33 3.79 3.24
C LEU A 86 -11.76 4.84 4.28
N SER A 87 -11.76 6.12 3.89
CA SER A 87 -12.15 7.23 4.77
C SER A 87 -13.61 7.12 5.23
N ALA A 88 -14.53 6.78 4.32
CA ALA A 88 -15.95 6.59 4.63
C ALA A 88 -16.19 5.47 5.65
N ARG A 89 -15.23 4.54 5.78
CA ARG A 89 -15.26 3.42 6.73
C ARG A 89 -14.39 3.65 7.97
N GLY A 90 -13.77 4.82 8.10
CA GLY A 90 -12.88 5.16 9.21
C GLY A 90 -11.58 4.34 9.24
N ILE A 91 -11.15 3.79 8.10
CA ILE A 91 -9.92 2.98 8.02
C ILE A 91 -8.70 3.91 7.89
N PRO A 92 -7.76 3.90 8.85
CA PRO A 92 -6.58 4.77 8.79
C PRO A 92 -5.67 4.42 7.62
N HIS A 93 -5.28 5.42 6.84
CA HIS A 93 -4.32 5.31 5.75
C HIS A 93 -3.65 6.66 5.51
N THR A 94 -2.46 6.63 4.92
CA THR A 94 -1.78 7.83 4.42
C THR A 94 -1.99 7.92 2.91
N TYR A 95 -2.46 9.07 2.43
CA TYR A 95 -2.54 9.37 1.00
C TYR A 95 -1.93 10.75 0.74
N ILE A 96 -0.90 10.81 -0.12
CA ILE A 96 -0.17 12.05 -0.44
C ILE A 96 -0.25 12.31 -1.94
N ILE A 97 -0.69 13.53 -2.31
CA ILE A 97 -0.61 14.00 -3.69
C ILE A 97 0.55 14.98 -3.79
N ASN A 98 1.61 14.58 -4.50
CA ASN A 98 2.80 15.39 -4.68
C ASN A 98 2.60 16.40 -5.82
N PRO A 99 3.02 17.67 -5.67
CA PRO A 99 2.71 18.72 -6.65
C PRO A 99 3.46 18.58 -7.98
N VAL A 100 4.57 17.83 -7.99
CA VAL A 100 5.46 17.68 -9.15
C VAL A 100 5.69 16.20 -9.43
N GLY A 101 5.66 15.84 -10.70
CA GLY A 101 5.87 14.48 -11.19
C GLY A 101 4.81 14.08 -12.19
N ASP A 102 4.94 12.86 -12.70
CA ASP A 102 3.99 12.20 -13.59
C ASP A 102 4.11 10.68 -13.30
N HIS A 103 3.41 9.85 -14.06
CA HIS A 103 3.46 8.40 -13.97
C HIS A 103 4.76 7.82 -14.55
N ASN A 104 5.89 8.08 -13.88
CA ASN A 104 7.20 7.73 -14.42
C ASN A 104 8.24 7.37 -13.34
N ASP A 105 9.36 6.81 -13.82
CA ASP A 105 10.48 6.38 -13.00
C ASP A 105 11.14 7.53 -12.22
N ASP A 106 11.21 8.73 -12.78
CA ASP A 106 11.85 9.87 -12.14
C ASP A 106 11.10 10.28 -10.87
N TYR A 107 9.77 10.30 -10.93
CA TYR A 107 8.90 10.50 -9.78
C TYR A 107 9.14 9.40 -8.73
N TRP A 108 9.05 8.13 -9.10
CA TRP A 108 9.23 7.04 -8.13
C TRP A 108 10.63 7.00 -7.50
N ARG A 109 11.67 7.35 -8.26
CA ARG A 109 13.05 7.44 -7.76
C ARG A 109 13.21 8.58 -6.76
N ALA A 110 12.59 9.73 -7.01
CA ALA A 110 12.67 10.88 -6.12
C ALA A 110 12.07 10.58 -4.73
N HIS A 111 11.04 9.75 -4.66
CA HIS A 111 10.32 9.41 -3.42
C HIS A 111 10.75 8.07 -2.78
N LEU A 112 11.73 7.36 -3.36
CA LEU A 112 12.17 6.04 -2.87
C LEU A 112 12.58 6.04 -1.40
N SER A 113 13.26 7.10 -0.94
CA SER A 113 13.68 7.23 0.46
C SER A 113 12.49 7.33 1.42
N GLU A 114 11.42 8.00 1.02
CA GLU A 114 10.16 8.12 1.77
C GLU A 114 9.45 6.77 1.86
N TYR A 115 9.43 6.02 0.75
CA TYR A 115 8.83 4.68 0.69
C TYR A 115 9.54 3.74 1.66
N LEU A 116 10.87 3.67 1.58
CA LEU A 116 11.68 2.82 2.47
C LEU A 116 11.56 3.24 3.94
N THR A 117 11.49 4.54 4.21
CA THR A 117 11.26 5.06 5.56
C THR A 117 9.90 4.61 6.09
N PHE A 118 8.85 4.64 5.27
CA PHE A 118 7.52 4.17 5.65
C PHE A 118 7.50 2.66 5.96
N TYR A 119 8.12 1.84 5.11
CA TYR A 119 8.16 0.39 5.31
C TYR A 119 8.96 0.01 6.55
N GLY A 120 10.14 0.63 6.73
CA GLY A 120 11.08 0.28 7.79
C GLY A 120 10.92 1.02 9.11
N ARG A 121 9.92 1.92 9.24
CA ARG A 121 9.76 2.79 10.41
C ARG A 121 9.88 2.07 11.75
N ASP A 122 9.24 0.91 11.85
CA ASP A 122 9.14 0.15 13.09
C ASP A 122 10.16 -1.02 13.15
N TRP A 123 10.95 -1.23 12.10
CA TRP A 123 11.93 -2.32 12.08
C TRP A 123 13.06 -2.09 13.07
N PRO A 124 13.54 -3.15 13.75
CA PRO A 124 14.70 -3.03 14.62
C PRO A 124 15.92 -2.59 13.81
N ARG A 125 16.62 -1.58 14.31
CA ARG A 125 17.86 -1.05 13.69
C ARG A 125 19.10 -1.78 14.16
N ASP A 126 19.01 -2.51 15.27
CA ASP A 126 20.06 -3.37 15.76
C ASP A 126 19.93 -4.77 15.17
N ALA A 127 20.95 -5.21 14.44
CA ALA A 127 20.99 -6.55 13.86
C ALA A 127 20.90 -7.66 14.92
N GLY A 128 21.37 -7.41 16.15
CA GLY A 128 21.28 -8.35 17.26
C GLY A 128 19.86 -8.53 17.82
N SER A 129 18.93 -7.65 17.43
CA SER A 129 17.52 -7.69 17.84
C SER A 129 16.60 -8.31 16.78
N LEU A 130 17.16 -8.70 15.62
CA LEU A 130 16.42 -9.45 14.62
C LEU A 130 16.19 -10.90 15.09
N PRO A 131 15.06 -11.53 14.73
CA PRO A 131 14.85 -12.94 15.03
C PRO A 131 16.00 -13.77 14.47
N SER A 132 16.50 -14.74 15.24
CA SER A 132 17.42 -15.74 14.69
C SER A 132 16.74 -16.45 13.53
N CYS A 133 17.49 -16.70 12.44
CA CYS A 133 17.08 -17.64 11.42
C CYS A 133 17.16 -19.06 11.98
N GLU A 134 16.29 -19.43 12.91
CA GLU A 134 16.08 -20.84 13.21
C GLU A 134 15.28 -21.44 12.07
N ALA A 135 15.94 -22.30 11.30
CA ALA A 135 15.28 -23.17 10.36
C ALA A 135 14.26 -24.00 11.14
N SER A 136 12.98 -23.71 10.95
CA SER A 136 11.91 -24.61 11.35
C SER A 136 12.13 -25.95 10.64
N GLY A 137 12.59 -26.94 11.41
CA GLY A 137 12.73 -28.34 10.99
C GLY A 137 11.40 -29.04 10.79
#